data_AF-A0A1R0X413-F1
#
_entry.id   AF-A0A1R0X413-F1
#
_cell.length_a   1.000
_cell.length_b   1.000
_cell.length_c   1.000
_cell.angle_alpha   90.00
_cell.angle_beta   90.00
_cell.angle_gamma   90.00
#
_symmetry.space_group_name_H-M   'P 1'
#
loop_
_entity.id
_entity.type
_entity.pdbx_description
1 polymer ?
#
loop_
_entity_poly.entity_id
_entity_poly.type
_entity_poly.pdbx_seq_one_letter_code
_entity_poly.pdbx_strand_id
1 'polypeptide(L)'
;MNLRLITLICLFTFAFFIANGQDAKALSCVEIGSPKEAKEVYGGAIYGEVKQIKVDLKQEGFAGPKEKIRYILVDVERSWNTEVDSQIIVGTDYTWGFDFKEGNKYLIYISEVDGVTSSSPCSSTIEMNNLNQATELFGEGLRPKQQVHIEYKMWLMFQQDTDLYIVIAIVLVVISVIYLRARKKKS
;
A
#
# COMPACT_ATOMS: atom_id res chain seq x y z
N MET A 1 -15.25 -26.24 35.68
CA MET A 1 -14.81 -24.90 35.21
C MET A 1 -15.78 -23.88 35.80
N ASN A 2 -15.32 -22.94 36.64
CA ASN A 2 -16.21 -22.10 37.44
C ASN A 2 -17.00 -21.10 36.57
N LEU A 3 -18.29 -20.91 36.85
CA LEU A 3 -19.18 -20.00 36.12
C LEU A 3 -18.60 -18.58 35.96
N ARG A 4 -17.88 -18.09 36.98
CA ARG A 4 -17.15 -16.80 36.98
C ARG A 4 -16.03 -16.73 35.92
N LEU A 5 -15.39 -17.85 35.62
CA LEU A 5 -14.35 -17.93 34.60
C LEU A 5 -14.97 -17.82 33.20
N ILE A 6 -16.12 -18.45 32.99
CA ILE A 6 -16.87 -18.38 31.72
C ILE A 6 -17.37 -16.95 31.48
N THR A 7 -17.88 -16.27 32.51
CA THR A 7 -18.35 -14.88 32.38
C THR A 7 -17.22 -13.92 32.03
N LEU A 8 -16.04 -14.08 32.65
CA LEU A 8 -14.86 -13.28 32.32
C LEU A 8 -14.38 -13.51 30.88
N ILE A 9 -14.39 -14.77 30.41
CA ILE A 9 -14.03 -15.10 29.01
C ILE A 9 -15.03 -14.45 28.05
N CYS A 10 -16.34 -14.59 28.30
CA CYS A 10 -17.37 -13.99 27.44
C CYS A 10 -17.24 -12.47 27.38
N LEU A 11 -17.01 -11.81 28.52
CA LEU A 11 -16.88 -10.35 28.59
C LEU A 11 -15.63 -9.85 27.85
N PHE A 12 -14.52 -10.59 27.97
CA PHE A 12 -13.28 -10.28 27.26
C PHE A 12 -13.42 -10.49 25.74
N THR A 13 -14.08 -11.57 25.32
CA THR A 13 -14.35 -11.80 23.89
C THR A 13 -15.30 -10.74 23.31
N PHE A 14 -16.33 -10.34 24.05
CA PHE A 14 -17.30 -9.36 23.57
C PHE A 14 -16.68 -7.96 23.45
N ALA A 15 -15.86 -7.55 24.43
CA ALA A 15 -15.10 -6.30 24.36
C ALA A 15 -14.13 -6.29 23.16
N PHE A 16 -13.50 -7.43 22.85
CA PHE A 16 -12.62 -7.56 21.69
C PHE A 16 -13.38 -7.42 20.36
N PHE A 17 -14.58 -7.97 20.24
CA PHE A 17 -15.39 -7.83 19.01
C PHE A 17 -15.86 -6.39 18.76
N ILE A 18 -16.24 -5.64 19.80
CA ILE A 18 -16.70 -4.25 19.63
C ILE A 18 -15.55 -3.30 19.27
N ALA A 19 -14.33 -3.59 19.75
CA ALA A 19 -13.15 -2.78 19.45
C ALA A 19 -12.67 -2.87 17.99
N ASN A 20 -13.16 -3.83 17.20
CA ASN A 20 -12.80 -4.04 15.80
C ASN A 20 -13.92 -3.57 14.85
N GLY A 21 -14.47 -2.37 15.07
CA GLY A 21 -15.36 -1.74 14.09
C GLY A 21 -14.62 -1.52 12.76
N GLN A 22 -15.26 -1.82 11.64
CA GLN A 22 -14.69 -1.51 10.32
C GLN A 22 -14.99 -0.05 9.99
N ASP A 23 -13.96 0.78 9.89
CA ASP A 23 -14.10 2.16 9.43
C ASP A 23 -14.57 2.19 7.97
N ALA A 24 -15.74 2.79 7.73
CA ALA A 24 -16.22 3.06 6.38
C ALA A 24 -15.52 4.31 5.85
N LYS A 25 -14.54 4.12 4.97
CA LYS A 25 -13.86 5.23 4.27
C LYS A 25 -14.65 5.62 3.02
N ALA A 26 -14.84 6.92 2.82
CA ALA A 26 -15.41 7.49 1.60
C ALA A 26 -14.34 8.32 0.88
N LEU A 27 -14.24 8.16 -0.45
CA LEU A 27 -13.36 8.96 -1.29
C LEU A 27 -14.21 9.95 -2.10
N SER A 28 -13.85 11.24 -2.03
CA SER A 28 -14.43 12.29 -2.86
C SER A 28 -13.31 13.00 -3.59
N CYS A 29 -13.26 12.86 -4.91
CA CYS A 29 -12.26 13.48 -5.75
C CYS A 29 -12.77 14.81 -6.29
N VAL A 30 -11.89 15.81 -6.33
CA VAL A 30 -12.16 17.05 -7.06
C VAL A 30 -11.92 16.81 -8.54
N GLU A 31 -12.82 17.30 -9.40
CA GLU A 31 -12.58 17.30 -10.85
C GLU A 31 -11.43 18.26 -11.15
N ILE A 32 -10.34 17.70 -11.67
CA ILE A 32 -9.23 18.48 -12.20
C ILE A 32 -9.49 18.64 -13.70
N GLY A 33 -9.49 19.88 -14.19
CA GLY A 33 -9.92 20.22 -15.53
C GLY A 33 -9.12 19.51 -16.62
N SER A 34 -7.91 20.01 -16.91
CA SER A 34 -7.09 19.47 -18.02
C SER A 34 -6.00 18.50 -17.55
N PRO A 35 -5.56 17.55 -18.41
CA PRO A 35 -4.41 16.67 -18.11
C PRO A 35 -3.13 17.43 -17.76
N LYS A 36 -2.96 18.66 -18.30
CA LYS A 36 -1.82 19.53 -18.00
C LYS A 36 -1.92 20.13 -16.60
N GLU A 37 -3.11 20.56 -16.18
CA GLU A 37 -3.34 21.04 -14.82
C GLU A 37 -3.14 19.92 -13.80
N ALA A 38 -3.61 18.70 -14.10
CA ALA A 38 -3.36 17.53 -13.25
C ALA A 38 -1.87 17.28 -13.02
N LYS A 39 -1.05 17.43 -14.06
CA LYS A 39 0.41 17.30 -13.94
C LYS A 39 1.01 18.32 -12.96
N GLU A 40 0.55 19.56 -13.00
CA GLU A 40 1.02 20.61 -12.08
C GLU A 40 0.53 20.37 -10.64
N VAL A 41 -0.71 19.88 -10.47
CA VAL A 41 -1.29 19.56 -9.16
C VAL A 41 -0.56 18.41 -8.46
N TYR A 42 -0.25 17.34 -9.21
CA TYR A 42 0.41 16.17 -8.63
C TYR A 42 1.93 16.29 -8.58
N GLY A 43 2.53 17.26 -9.26
CA GLY A 43 3.98 17.52 -9.23
C GLY A 43 4.75 16.85 -10.36
N GLY A 44 4.20 15.79 -10.96
CA GLY A 44 4.77 15.17 -12.15
C GLY A 44 3.90 14.11 -12.80
N ALA A 45 4.36 13.66 -13.96
CA ALA A 45 3.79 12.51 -14.65
C ALA A 45 4.90 11.64 -15.24
N ILE A 46 4.65 10.34 -15.34
CA ILE A 46 5.54 9.36 -15.96
C ILE A 46 4.79 8.54 -17.00
N TYR A 47 5.50 8.11 -18.02
CA TYR A 47 5.04 7.13 -18.99
C TYR A 47 5.97 5.92 -18.96
N GLY A 48 5.40 4.73 -18.79
CA GLY A 48 6.19 3.52 -18.67
C GLY A 48 5.35 2.25 -18.60
N GLU A 49 6.04 1.11 -18.64
CA GLU A 49 5.45 -0.22 -18.54
C GLU A 49 5.41 -0.68 -17.08
N VAL A 50 4.27 -1.21 -16.64
CA VAL A 50 4.17 -1.86 -15.32
C VAL A 50 4.82 -3.24 -15.39
N LYS A 51 5.92 -3.42 -14.68
CA LYS A 51 6.67 -4.69 -14.67
C LYS A 51 6.16 -5.67 -13.61
N GLN A 52 5.81 -5.16 -12.43
CA GLN A 52 5.42 -5.98 -11.28
C GLN A 52 4.41 -5.23 -10.41
N ILE A 53 3.46 -5.96 -9.84
CA ILE A 53 2.49 -5.43 -8.88
C ILE A 53 2.56 -6.22 -7.58
N LYS A 54 2.62 -5.53 -6.44
CA LYS A 54 2.53 -6.13 -5.12
C LYS A 54 1.59 -5.35 -4.22
N VAL A 55 1.01 -6.05 -3.25
CA VAL A 55 0.19 -5.45 -2.21
C VAL A 55 0.88 -5.65 -0.89
N ASP A 56 0.97 -4.59 -0.11
CA ASP A 56 1.55 -4.61 1.23
C ASP A 56 0.60 -3.96 2.24
N LEU A 57 0.83 -4.26 3.52
CA LEU A 57 0.11 -3.67 4.64
C LEU A 57 1.02 -2.65 5.32
N LYS A 58 0.71 -1.37 5.18
CA LYS A 58 1.37 -0.30 5.92
C LYS A 58 0.58 -0.05 7.20
N GLN A 59 1.27 -0.10 8.34
CA GLN A 59 0.70 0.25 9.63
C GLN A 59 1.56 1.32 10.28
N GLU A 60 0.93 2.42 10.72
CA GLU A 60 1.64 3.44 11.48
C GLU A 60 1.84 2.99 12.93
N GLY A 61 3.07 2.72 13.32
CA GLY A 61 3.40 2.27 14.67
C GLY A 61 2.74 0.93 15.03
N PHE A 62 2.51 0.72 16.34
CA PHE A 62 2.00 -0.57 16.86
C PHE A 62 0.47 -0.69 16.84
N ALA A 63 -0.25 0.43 16.84
CA ALA A 63 -1.71 0.46 16.98
C ALA A 63 -2.39 1.40 15.97
N GLY A 64 -1.66 1.88 14.96
CA GLY A 64 -2.23 2.71 13.91
C GLY A 64 -3.11 1.90 12.96
N PRO A 65 -3.90 2.59 12.12
CA PRO A 65 -4.72 1.94 11.12
C PRO A 65 -3.85 1.15 10.14
N LYS A 66 -4.30 -0.06 9.78
CA LYS A 66 -3.71 -0.86 8.72
C LYS A 66 -4.25 -0.41 7.38
N GLU A 67 -3.37 0.04 6.51
CA GLU A 67 -3.71 0.45 5.16
C GLU A 67 -3.10 -0.52 4.15
N LYS A 68 -3.95 -1.02 3.25
CA LYS A 68 -3.48 -1.83 2.13
C LYS A 68 -3.02 -0.90 1.01
N ILE A 69 -1.74 -0.98 0.69
CA ILE A 69 -1.14 -0.19 -0.39
C ILE A 69 -0.77 -1.15 -1.52
N ARG A 70 -1.13 -0.79 -2.74
CA ARG A 70 -0.68 -1.45 -3.96
C ARG A 70 0.58 -0.72 -4.45
N TYR A 71 1.71 -1.41 -4.45
CA TYR A 71 2.94 -0.94 -5.06
C TYR A 71 3.06 -1.48 -6.48
N ILE A 72 3.38 -0.60 -7.42
CA ILE A 72 3.65 -0.94 -8.81
C ILE A 72 5.09 -0.58 -9.15
N LEU A 73 5.81 -1.50 -9.75
CA LEU A 73 7.11 -1.24 -10.33
C LEU A 73 6.92 -0.84 -11.80
N VAL A 74 7.39 0.35 -12.15
CA VAL A 74 7.25 0.92 -13.50
C VAL A 74 8.63 1.06 -14.11
N ASP A 75 8.79 0.53 -15.33
CA ASP A 75 9.92 0.80 -16.22
C ASP A 75 9.60 2.07 -17.02
N VAL A 76 10.26 3.16 -16.65
CA VAL A 76 9.95 4.51 -17.11
C VAL A 76 10.66 4.80 -18.42
N GLU A 77 9.90 5.21 -19.43
CA GLU A 77 10.42 5.67 -20.72
C GLU A 77 10.56 7.18 -20.78
N ARG A 78 9.59 7.91 -20.20
CA ARG A 78 9.54 9.37 -20.15
C ARG A 78 8.94 9.88 -18.86
N SER A 79 9.37 11.05 -18.42
CA SER A 79 8.76 11.78 -17.31
C SER A 79 8.58 13.26 -17.64
N TRP A 80 7.70 13.94 -16.91
CA TRP A 80 7.45 15.37 -17.03
C TRP A 80 7.42 16.00 -15.65
N ASN A 81 7.98 17.21 -15.54
CA ASN A 81 8.16 18.02 -14.32
C ASN A 81 9.08 17.41 -13.24
N THR A 82 9.24 16.08 -13.20
CA THR A 82 10.10 15.38 -12.25
C THR A 82 11.08 14.47 -12.98
N GLU A 83 12.37 14.59 -12.66
CA GLU A 83 13.39 13.63 -13.08
C GLU A 83 13.28 12.36 -12.26
N VAL A 84 13.26 11.21 -12.93
CA VAL A 84 13.15 9.89 -12.29
C VAL A 84 14.17 8.92 -12.88
N ASP A 85 14.44 7.85 -12.16
CA ASP A 85 15.27 6.75 -12.65
C ASP A 85 14.48 5.87 -13.63
N SER A 86 15.18 4.96 -14.34
CA SER A 86 14.56 4.08 -15.33
C SER A 86 13.57 3.11 -14.72
N GLN A 87 13.69 2.79 -13.43
CA GLN A 87 12.70 2.01 -12.72
C GLN A 87 12.33 2.73 -11.42
N ILE A 88 11.04 2.86 -11.18
CA ILE A 88 10.52 3.44 -9.92
C ILE A 88 9.40 2.58 -9.35
N ILE A 89 9.23 2.65 -8.03
CA ILE A 89 8.10 2.04 -7.34
C ILE A 89 7.11 3.15 -7.00
N VAL A 90 5.86 2.99 -7.43
CA VAL A 90 4.78 3.93 -7.15
C VAL A 90 3.78 3.24 -6.23
N GLY A 91 3.47 3.87 -5.09
CA GLY A 91 2.40 3.43 -4.20
C GLY A 91 1.05 4.01 -4.61
N THR A 92 0.00 3.19 -4.62
CA THR A 92 -1.38 3.64 -4.80
C THR A 92 -2.31 2.91 -3.82
N ASP A 93 -3.48 3.48 -3.57
CA ASP A 93 -4.46 2.85 -2.70
C ASP A 93 -4.97 1.53 -3.31
N TYR A 94 -5.10 0.48 -2.49
CA TYR A 94 -5.56 -0.82 -2.97
C TYR A 94 -7.03 -0.84 -3.44
N THR A 95 -7.89 -0.05 -2.79
CA THR A 95 -9.35 -0.07 -2.97
C THR A 95 -9.80 0.94 -4.02
N TRP A 96 -9.29 2.16 -3.96
CA TRP A 96 -9.69 3.26 -4.85
C TRP A 96 -8.65 3.61 -5.91
N GLY A 97 -7.42 3.12 -5.78
CA GLY A 97 -6.38 3.36 -6.77
C GLY A 97 -6.69 2.67 -8.10
N PHE A 98 -6.07 3.18 -9.17
CA PHE A 98 -6.21 2.61 -10.50
C PHE A 98 -5.80 1.13 -10.53
N ASP A 99 -6.56 0.31 -11.25
CA ASP A 99 -6.30 -1.12 -11.38
C ASP A 99 -5.30 -1.42 -12.50
N PHE A 100 -4.02 -1.34 -12.15
CA PHE A 100 -2.91 -1.58 -13.07
C PHE A 100 -2.83 -3.03 -13.49
N LYS A 101 -2.35 -3.26 -14.72
CA LYS A 101 -2.04 -4.58 -15.26
C LYS A 101 -0.57 -4.67 -15.64
N GLU A 102 0.08 -5.75 -15.23
CA GLU A 102 1.45 -6.05 -15.63
C GLU A 102 1.57 -6.19 -17.15
N GLY A 103 2.67 -5.69 -17.71
CA GLY A 103 2.96 -5.66 -19.15
C GLY A 103 2.30 -4.51 -19.91
N ASN A 104 1.36 -3.78 -19.31
CA ASN A 104 0.71 -2.64 -19.96
C ASN A 104 1.45 -1.34 -19.65
N LYS A 105 1.31 -0.39 -20.57
CA LYS A 105 1.92 0.94 -20.47
C LYS A 105 0.90 1.98 -20.10
N TYR A 106 1.29 2.86 -19.18
CA TYR A 106 0.38 3.87 -18.63
C TYR A 106 1.08 5.21 -18.54
N LEU A 107 0.27 6.26 -18.65
CA LEU A 107 0.60 7.59 -18.18
C LEU A 107 0.07 7.73 -16.75
N ILE A 108 0.99 7.92 -15.81
CA ILE A 108 0.72 7.90 -14.37
C ILE A 108 1.12 9.25 -13.80
N TYR A 109 0.19 9.92 -13.12
CA TYR A 109 0.51 11.10 -12.33
C TYR A 109 1.12 10.67 -11.00
N ILE A 110 2.24 11.29 -10.67
CA ILE A 110 3.00 10.97 -9.47
C ILE A 110 3.18 12.21 -8.61
N SER A 111 3.09 11.99 -7.30
CA SER A 111 3.39 12.97 -6.26
C SER A 111 4.29 12.33 -5.20
N GLU A 112 5.14 13.12 -4.58
CA GLU A 112 5.94 12.67 -3.45
C GLU A 112 5.20 12.96 -2.14
N VAL A 113 4.90 11.91 -1.38
CA VAL A 113 4.25 11.99 -0.08
C VAL A 113 5.16 11.26 0.91
N ASP A 114 5.65 11.96 1.93
CA ASP A 114 6.57 11.44 2.95
C ASP A 114 7.83 10.76 2.38
N GLY A 115 8.39 11.32 1.29
CA GLY A 115 9.57 10.76 0.62
C GLY A 115 9.28 9.53 -0.25
N VAL A 116 8.00 9.17 -0.43
CA VAL A 116 7.57 8.03 -1.24
C VAL A 116 6.82 8.52 -2.47
N THR A 117 7.23 8.03 -3.64
CA THR A 117 6.49 8.26 -4.89
C THR A 117 5.14 7.55 -4.83
N SER A 118 4.07 8.31 -4.99
CA SER A 118 2.71 7.82 -4.88
C SER A 118 1.85 8.33 -6.04
N SER A 119 0.82 7.56 -6.37
CA SER A 119 -0.21 7.94 -7.32
C SER A 119 -1.54 8.03 -6.59
N SER A 120 -2.14 9.23 -6.64
CA SER A 120 -3.41 9.50 -5.98
C SER A 120 -4.54 8.68 -6.64
N PRO A 121 -5.46 8.10 -5.86
CA PRO A 121 -6.69 7.50 -6.38
C PRO A 121 -7.55 8.43 -7.22
N CYS A 122 -7.42 9.74 -6.97
CA CYS A 122 -8.14 10.78 -7.71
C CYS A 122 -7.43 11.20 -9.00
N SER A 123 -6.23 10.69 -9.25
CA SER A 123 -5.51 11.00 -10.47
C SER A 123 -6.06 10.19 -11.65
N SER A 124 -6.24 10.86 -12.80
CA SER A 124 -6.70 10.20 -14.02
C SER A 124 -5.54 9.44 -14.67
N THR A 125 -5.31 8.20 -14.27
CA THR A 125 -4.35 7.32 -14.94
C THR A 125 -4.90 6.89 -16.30
N ILE A 126 -4.07 6.95 -17.34
CA ILE A 126 -4.49 6.64 -18.71
C ILE A 126 -3.64 5.49 -19.24
N GLU A 127 -4.28 4.41 -19.65
CA GLU A 127 -3.62 3.31 -20.38
C GLU A 127 -3.28 3.77 -21.80
N MET A 128 -2.01 3.64 -22.17
CA MET A 128 -1.48 4.18 -23.43
C MET A 128 -0.53 3.20 -24.09
N ASN A 129 -0.93 2.68 -25.24
CA ASN A 129 -0.11 1.75 -26.02
C ASN A 129 1.05 2.43 -26.77
N ASN A 130 1.10 3.76 -26.83
CA ASN A 130 2.09 4.50 -27.61
C ASN A 130 2.51 5.80 -26.91
N LEU A 131 3.82 6.01 -26.80
CA LEU A 131 4.44 7.23 -26.28
C LEU A 131 3.98 8.50 -27.02
N ASN A 132 3.68 8.42 -28.32
CA ASN A 132 3.25 9.58 -29.11
C ASN A 132 2.02 10.27 -28.52
N GLN A 133 1.10 9.52 -27.90
CA GLN A 133 -0.08 10.09 -27.24
C GLN A 133 0.33 10.94 -26.02
N ALA A 134 1.29 10.47 -25.23
CA ALA A 134 1.83 11.24 -24.11
C ALA A 134 2.63 12.47 -24.60
N THR A 135 3.36 12.33 -25.70
CA THR A 135 4.09 13.44 -26.33
C THR A 135 3.17 14.52 -26.90
N GLU A 136 2.03 14.16 -27.50
CA GLU A 136 1.04 15.13 -27.95
C GLU A 136 0.41 15.90 -26.77
N LEU A 137 0.23 15.23 -25.63
CA LEU A 137 -0.35 15.85 -24.43
C LEU A 137 0.63 16.77 -23.70
N PHE A 138 1.90 16.36 -23.55
CA PHE A 138 2.86 17.03 -22.66
C PHE A 138 4.17 17.46 -23.31
N GLY A 139 4.41 17.14 -24.58
CA GLY A 139 5.68 17.32 -25.27
C GLY A 139 6.65 16.15 -25.04
N GLU A 140 7.88 16.28 -25.54
CA GLU A 140 8.92 15.23 -25.54
C GLU A 140 9.21 14.59 -24.17
N GLY A 141 9.09 15.37 -23.10
CA GLY A 141 9.42 14.93 -21.75
C GLY A 141 10.92 14.73 -21.52
N LEU A 142 11.26 14.30 -20.32
CA LEU A 142 12.60 13.97 -19.87
C LEU A 142 12.82 12.46 -19.99
N ARG A 143 14.04 12.08 -20.35
CA ARG A 143 14.47 10.68 -20.28
C ARG A 143 14.88 10.32 -18.86
N PRO A 144 14.86 9.04 -18.49
CA PRO A 144 15.35 8.60 -17.19
C PRO A 144 16.76 9.09 -16.93
N LYS A 145 16.99 9.64 -15.73
CA LYS A 145 18.28 10.22 -15.32
C LYS A 145 19.37 9.16 -15.26
N GLN A 146 19.02 7.99 -14.72
CA GLN A 146 19.93 6.87 -14.59
C GLN A 146 19.19 5.55 -14.81
N GLN A 147 19.92 4.58 -15.37
CA GLN A 147 19.46 3.20 -15.47
C GLN A 147 19.65 2.47 -14.15
N VAL A 148 18.56 2.00 -13.56
CA VAL A 148 18.53 1.26 -12.29
C VAL A 148 17.69 -0.01 -12.45
N HIS A 149 18.00 -1.01 -11.64
CA HIS A 149 17.27 -2.28 -11.62
C HIS A 149 16.88 -2.61 -10.17
N ILE A 150 15.61 -2.37 -9.82
CA ILE A 150 15.11 -2.40 -8.45
C ILE A 150 14.00 -3.43 -8.22
N GLU A 151 13.84 -4.39 -9.14
CA GLU A 151 12.91 -5.53 -9.01
C GLU A 151 13.10 -6.32 -7.70
N TYR A 152 14.34 -6.44 -7.22
CA TYR A 152 14.63 -7.10 -5.95
C TYR A 152 13.98 -6.41 -4.74
N LYS A 153 13.74 -5.09 -4.79
CA LYS A 153 13.07 -4.35 -3.71
C LYS A 153 11.60 -4.76 -3.60
N MET A 154 10.95 -5.02 -4.73
CA MET A 154 9.61 -5.59 -4.74
C MET A 154 9.62 -6.96 -4.08
N TRP A 155 10.58 -7.83 -4.39
CA TRP A 155 10.67 -9.17 -3.78
C TRP A 155 10.73 -9.13 -2.24
N LEU A 156 11.46 -8.17 -1.67
CA LEU A 156 11.61 -7.97 -0.22
C LEU A 156 10.35 -7.44 0.49
N MET A 157 9.36 -6.93 -0.24
CA MET A 157 8.07 -6.56 0.34
C MET A 157 7.30 -7.84 0.71
N PHE A 158 7.26 -8.13 2.00
CA PHE A 158 6.49 -9.21 2.59
C PHE A 158 5.31 -8.62 3.36
N GLN A 159 4.11 -9.09 3.05
CA GLN A 159 2.87 -8.73 3.74
C GLN A 159 2.94 -9.28 5.18
N GLN A 160 3.60 -8.56 6.08
CA GLN A 160 3.89 -9.03 7.42
C GLN A 160 2.80 -8.53 8.39
N ASP A 161 1.79 -9.37 8.62
CA ASP A 161 0.77 -9.10 9.63
C ASP A 161 1.32 -9.43 11.03
N THR A 162 2.15 -8.54 11.57
CA THR A 162 2.89 -8.71 12.83
C THR A 162 1.98 -8.93 14.04
N ASP A 163 0.76 -8.39 14.02
CA ASP A 163 -0.20 -8.54 15.11
C ASP A 163 -0.60 -9.98 15.37
N LEU A 164 -0.78 -10.80 14.32
CA LEU A 164 -1.15 -12.20 14.47
C LEU A 164 -0.07 -12.98 15.23
N TYR A 165 1.21 -12.72 14.91
CA TYR A 165 2.34 -13.35 15.58
C TYR A 165 2.43 -12.96 17.05
N ILE A 166 2.13 -11.70 17.39
CA ILE A 166 2.14 -11.21 18.78
C ILE A 166 1.01 -11.84 19.57
N VAL A 167 -0.20 -11.92 19.00
CA VAL A 167 -1.34 -12.60 19.64
C VAL A 167 -1.01 -14.07 19.89
N ILE A 168 -0.44 -14.77 18.91
CA ILE A 168 0.00 -16.16 19.07
C ILE A 168 1.05 -16.28 20.20
N ALA A 169 2.03 -15.39 20.24
CA ALA A 169 3.05 -15.39 21.28
C ALA A 169 2.45 -15.20 22.69
N ILE A 170 1.53 -14.25 22.86
CA ILE A 170 0.85 -14.00 24.14
C ILE A 170 0.04 -15.24 24.56
N VAL A 171 -0.71 -15.85 23.64
CA VAL A 171 -1.50 -17.06 23.92
C VAL A 171 -0.61 -18.22 24.38
N LEU A 172 0.54 -18.43 23.72
CA LEU A 172 1.50 -19.46 24.11
C LEU A 172 2.09 -19.21 25.51
N VAL A 173 2.40 -17.97 25.86
CA VAL A 173 2.86 -17.59 27.21
C VAL A 173 1.78 -17.86 28.26
N VAL A 174 0.52 -17.51 27.99
CA VAL A 174 -0.59 -17.77 28.92
C VAL A 174 -0.80 -19.27 29.13
N ILE A 175 -0.80 -20.07 28.06
CA ILE A 175 -0.95 -21.54 28.15
C ILE A 175 0.18 -22.15 28.97
N SER A 176 1.42 -21.75 28.73
CA SER A 176 2.59 -22.28 29.46
C SER A 176 2.55 -21.91 30.94
N VAL A 177 2.13 -20.70 31.30
CA VAL A 177 1.93 -20.31 32.72
C VAL A 177 0.81 -21.13 33.38
N ILE A 178 -0.32 -21.34 32.70
CA ILE A 178 -1.43 -22.16 33.22
C ILE A 178 -0.96 -23.60 33.43
N TYR A 179 -0.25 -24.17 32.46
CA TYR A 179 0.29 -25.53 32.54
C TYR A 179 1.25 -25.71 33.73
N LEU A 180 2.17 -24.75 33.93
CA LEU A 180 3.11 -24.78 35.06
C LEU A 180 2.39 -24.66 36.42
N ARG A 181 1.37 -23.80 36.52
CA ARG A 181 0.56 -23.67 37.75
C ARG A 181 -0.29 -24.89 38.03
N ALA A 182 -0.86 -25.52 37.00
CA ALA A 182 -1.63 -26.76 37.14
C ALA A 182 -0.75 -27.93 37.62
N ARG A 183 0.50 -28.02 37.15
CA ARG A 183 1.48 -29.00 37.64
C ARG A 183 1.84 -28.78 39.11
N LYS A 184 2.10 -27.53 39.54
CA LYS A 184 2.42 -27.22 40.94
C LYS A 184 1.29 -27.52 41.93
N LYS A 185 0.03 -27.56 41.48
CA LYS A 185 -1.13 -27.84 42.34
C LYS A 185 -1.42 -29.34 42.50
N LYS A 186 -0.75 -30.17 41.69
CA LYS A 186 -0.92 -31.64 41.65
C LYS A 186 0.24 -32.39 42.30
N SER A 187 1.33 -31.68 42.60
CA SER A 187 2.43 -32.11 43.48
C SER A 187 2.19 -31.52 44.87
#